data_AF-A0A7X6WVE4-F1
#
_entry.id   AF-A0A7X6WVE4-F1
#
_cell.length_a   1.000
_cell.length_b   1.000
_cell.length_c   1.000
_cell.angle_alpha   90.00
_cell.angle_beta   90.00
_cell.angle_gamma   90.00
#
_symmetry.space_group_name_H-M   'P 1'
#
loop_
_entity.id
_entity.type
_entity.pdbx_description
1 polymer ?
#
loop_
_entity_poly.entity_id
_entity_poly.type
_entity_poly.pdbx_seq_one_letter_code
_entity_poly.pdbx_strand_id
1 'polypeptide(L)'
;FRASLITKTECVLLCVPIADFSKYLGAHTDFLLRRTKLILRRELADHQATRVFLMIKAIDRIKIYLVRNYEISCKSDVCYLKITRKQIHEDTGYAVRTVNRVFKKLEQEHYLEIVGHSIRIDHQQYLTMKADIDDLISF
;
A
#
# COMPACT_ATOMS: atom_id res chain seq x y z
N PHE A 1 6.05 18.87 -11.52
CA PHE A 1 6.37 17.78 -10.57
C PHE A 1 7.09 18.39 -9.38
N ARG A 2 6.65 18.13 -8.14
CA ARG A 2 7.25 18.70 -6.91
C ARG A 2 7.56 17.53 -5.98
N ALA A 3 8.84 17.28 -5.73
CA ALA A 3 9.31 16.20 -4.87
C ALA A 3 10.32 16.75 -3.87
N SER A 4 10.27 16.24 -2.65
CA SER A 4 11.19 16.61 -1.56
C SER A 4 12.01 15.39 -1.16
N LEU A 5 13.31 15.61 -0.91
CA LEU A 5 14.22 14.57 -0.41
C LEU A 5 14.57 14.92 1.04
N ILE A 6 14.42 13.96 1.96
CA ILE A 6 14.74 14.11 3.38
C ILE A 6 15.68 12.96 3.77
N THR A 7 16.76 13.27 4.47
CA THR A 7 17.72 12.27 4.96
C THR A 7 17.33 11.84 6.37
N LYS A 8 17.33 10.53 6.64
CA LYS A 8 17.06 9.98 7.98
C LYS A 8 18.29 9.97 8.89
N THR A 9 19.47 10.11 8.30
CA THR A 9 20.78 10.10 8.95
C THR A 9 21.61 11.27 8.42
N GLU A 10 22.78 11.49 9.01
CA GLU A 10 23.80 12.36 8.41
C GLU A 10 24.25 11.78 7.06
N CYS A 11 24.15 12.58 6.00
CA CYS A 11 24.44 12.16 4.63
C CYS A 11 25.15 13.28 3.87
N VAL A 12 26.00 12.90 2.91
CA VAL A 12 26.57 13.82 1.92
C VAL A 12 25.85 13.63 0.59
N LEU A 13 25.33 14.72 0.04
CA LEU A 13 24.68 14.73 -1.27
C LEU A 13 25.60 15.32 -2.33
N LEU A 14 25.77 14.61 -3.45
CA LEU A 14 26.42 15.15 -4.64
C LEU A 14 25.36 15.73 -5.57
N CYS A 15 25.35 17.05 -5.71
CA CYS A 15 24.48 17.77 -6.64
C CYS A 15 25.24 18.05 -7.94
N VAL A 16 24.78 17.47 -9.04
CA VAL A 16 25.37 17.68 -10.37
C VAL A 16 24.42 18.54 -11.21
N PRO A 17 24.89 19.64 -11.81
CA PRO A 17 24.08 20.42 -12.74
C PRO A 17 23.62 19.57 -13.93
N ILE A 18 22.40 19.82 -14.41
CA ILE A 18 21.82 19.01 -15.48
C ILE A 18 22.61 19.10 -16.79
N ALA A 19 23.21 20.26 -17.08
CA ALA A 19 24.03 20.47 -18.27
C ALA A 19 25.28 19.58 -18.25
N ASP A 20 26.01 19.56 -17.13
CA ASP A 20 27.21 18.75 -16.96
C ASP A 20 26.88 17.26 -16.95
N PHE A 21 25.79 16.88 -16.26
CA PHE A 21 25.31 15.50 -16.25
C PHE A 21 24.94 15.01 -17.65
N SER A 22 24.28 15.84 -18.45
CA SER A 22 23.86 15.51 -19.82
C SER A 22 25.06 15.38 -20.76
N LYS A 23 26.03 16.28 -20.65
CA LYS A 23 27.29 16.21 -21.39
C LYS A 23 28.07 14.93 -21.05
N TYR A 24 28.16 14.59 -19.76
CA TYR A 24 28.82 13.38 -19.29
C TYR A 24 28.12 12.10 -19.78
N LEU A 25 26.78 12.06 -19.73
CA LEU A 25 26.00 10.95 -20.27
C LEU A 25 26.22 10.74 -21.77
N GLY A 26 26.30 11.84 -22.55
CA GLY A 26 26.54 11.77 -23.99
C GLY A 26 27.96 11.31 -24.34
N ALA A 27 28.95 11.65 -23.50
CA ALA A 27 30.34 11.27 -23.71
C ALA A 27 30.67 9.82 -23.28
N HIS A 28 29.84 9.20 -22.44
CA HIS A 28 30.11 7.88 -21.85
C HIS A 28 28.92 6.92 -22.01
N THR A 29 28.93 6.17 -23.13
CA THR A 29 27.86 5.23 -23.48
C THR A 29 27.62 4.14 -22.42
N ASP A 30 28.67 3.65 -21.76
CA ASP A 30 28.54 2.66 -20.69
C ASP A 30 27.79 3.20 -19.46
N PHE A 31 28.04 4.47 -19.12
CA PHE A 31 27.36 5.14 -18.03
C PHE A 31 25.88 5.38 -18.36
N LEU A 32 25.59 5.79 -19.60
CA LEU A 32 24.23 5.90 -20.11
C LEU A 32 23.49 4.56 -20.02
N LEU A 33 24.07 3.48 -20.53
CA LEU A 33 23.46 2.15 -20.47
C LEU A 33 23.19 1.71 -19.02
N ARG A 34 24.15 1.91 -18.12
CA ARG A 34 23.98 1.58 -16.70
C ARG A 34 22.86 2.40 -16.07
N ARG A 35 22.77 3.70 -16.38
CA ARG A 35 21.73 4.58 -15.85
C ARG A 35 20.35 4.20 -16.37
N THR A 36 20.24 3.90 -17.65
CA THR A 36 19.00 3.44 -18.29
C THR A 36 18.52 2.13 -17.68
N LYS A 37 19.40 1.14 -17.50
CA LYS A 37 19.05 -0.13 -16.81
C LYS A 37 18.54 0.10 -15.39
N LEU A 38 19.11 1.05 -14.66
CA LEU A 38 18.69 1.37 -13.29
C LEU A 38 17.30 2.02 -13.25
N ILE A 39 17.01 2.95 -14.18
CA ILE A 39 15.68 3.57 -14.30
C ILE A 39 14.66 2.51 -14.70
N LEU A 40 14.94 1.73 -15.74
CA LEU A 40 14.04 0.66 -16.21
C LEU A 40 13.71 -0.36 -15.11
N ARG A 41 14.70 -0.74 -14.29
CA ARG A 41 14.44 -1.65 -13.15
C ARG A 41 13.52 -1.05 -12.10
N ARG A 42 13.66 0.25 -11.80
CA ARG A 42 12.80 0.95 -10.84
C ARG A 42 11.37 1.04 -11.37
N GLU A 43 11.20 1.51 -12.60
CA GLU A 43 9.89 1.58 -13.26
C GLU A 43 9.24 0.20 -13.36
N LEU A 44 10.01 -0.84 -13.73
CA LEU A 44 9.50 -2.21 -13.79
C LEU A 44 9.04 -2.71 -12.42
N ALA A 45 9.79 -2.43 -11.35
CA ALA A 45 9.40 -2.78 -9.98
C ALA A 45 8.12 -2.04 -9.56
N ASP A 46 8.00 -0.75 -9.86
CA ASP A 46 6.80 0.05 -9.57
C ASP A 46 5.58 -0.45 -10.35
N HIS A 47 5.76 -0.80 -11.62
CA HIS A 47 4.72 -1.42 -12.45
C HIS A 47 4.32 -2.81 -11.96
N GLN A 48 5.28 -3.63 -11.50
CA GLN A 48 4.98 -4.93 -10.90
C GLN A 48 4.19 -4.77 -9.61
N ALA A 49 4.60 -3.89 -8.71
CA ALA A 49 3.86 -3.59 -7.48
C ALA A 49 2.43 -3.09 -7.78
N THR A 50 2.29 -2.21 -8.78
CA THR A 50 0.98 -1.71 -9.23
C THR A 50 0.11 -2.82 -9.82
N ARG A 51 0.70 -3.73 -10.61
CA ARG A 51 -0.01 -4.86 -11.23
C ARG A 51 -0.44 -5.89 -10.19
N VAL A 52 0.43 -6.20 -9.23
CA VAL A 52 0.09 -7.03 -8.06
C VAL A 52 -1.09 -6.39 -7.34
N PHE A 53 -1.06 -5.08 -7.06
CA PHE A 53 -2.17 -4.36 -6.44
C PHE A 53 -3.48 -4.45 -7.23
N LEU A 54 -3.44 -4.42 -8.56
CA LEU A 54 -4.62 -4.60 -9.42
C LEU A 54 -5.15 -6.05 -9.42
N MET A 55 -4.28 -7.03 -9.14
CA MET A 55 -4.64 -8.45 -9.06
C MET A 55 -5.16 -8.88 -7.68
N ILE A 56 -4.97 -8.05 -6.64
CA ILE A 56 -5.53 -8.26 -5.31
C ILE A 56 -7.05 -8.34 -5.38
N LYS A 57 -7.63 -9.40 -4.80
CA LYS A 57 -9.09 -9.58 -4.75
C LYS A 57 -9.71 -8.52 -3.84
N ALA A 58 -10.98 -8.21 -4.07
CA ALA A 58 -11.69 -7.19 -3.28
C ALA A 58 -11.67 -7.46 -1.76
N ILE A 59 -11.69 -8.74 -1.35
CA ILE A 59 -11.60 -9.12 0.06
C ILE A 59 -10.25 -8.74 0.67
N ASP A 60 -9.17 -9.03 -0.03
CA ASP A 60 -7.80 -8.81 0.44
C ASP A 60 -7.49 -7.30 0.51
N ARG A 61 -7.92 -6.52 -0.48
CA ARG A 61 -7.76 -5.05 -0.44
C ARG A 61 -8.53 -4.42 0.72
N ILE A 62 -9.73 -4.93 1.02
CA ILE A 62 -10.52 -4.46 2.17
C ILE A 62 -9.85 -4.90 3.48
N LYS A 63 -9.27 -6.10 3.58
CA LYS A 63 -8.44 -6.50 4.74
C LYS A 63 -7.26 -5.55 4.95
N ILE A 64 -6.50 -5.23 3.91
CA ILE A 64 -5.39 -4.26 3.95
C ILE A 64 -5.87 -2.89 4.46
N TYR A 65 -7.00 -2.42 3.94
CA TYR A 65 -7.61 -1.17 4.37
C TYR A 65 -7.97 -1.19 5.86
N LEU A 66 -8.60 -2.27 6.34
CA LEU A 66 -9.00 -2.43 7.75
C LEU A 66 -7.79 -2.52 8.69
N VAL A 67 -6.77 -3.31 8.32
CA VAL A 67 -5.51 -3.44 9.06
C VAL A 67 -4.82 -2.10 9.24
N ARG A 68 -4.68 -1.31 8.16
CA ARG A 68 -4.10 0.04 8.25
C ARG A 68 -4.90 0.96 9.17
N ASN A 69 -6.22 0.93 9.07
CA ASN A 69 -7.08 1.76 9.93
C ASN A 69 -7.03 1.32 11.40
N TYR A 70 -6.89 0.02 11.66
CA TYR A 70 -6.66 -0.53 12.99
C TYR A 70 -5.32 -0.02 13.55
N GLU A 71 -4.22 -0.14 12.80
CA GLU A 71 -2.89 0.32 13.24
C GLU A 71 -2.85 1.83 13.55
N ILE A 72 -3.62 2.65 12.82
CA ILE A 72 -3.69 4.10 13.03
C ILE A 72 -4.58 4.46 14.23
N SER A 73 -5.72 3.77 14.38
CA SER A 73 -6.79 4.22 15.27
C SER A 73 -6.83 3.48 16.60
N CYS A 74 -6.27 2.28 16.67
CA CYS A 74 -6.37 1.42 17.83
C CYS A 74 -5.33 1.79 18.89
N LYS A 75 -5.80 1.97 20.13
CA LYS A 75 -4.98 2.28 21.32
C LYS A 75 -5.06 1.18 22.40
N SER A 76 -5.81 0.11 22.13
CA SER A 76 -6.15 -0.99 23.06
C SER A 76 -6.29 -2.29 22.26
N ASP A 77 -6.61 -3.42 22.88
CA ASP A 77 -6.73 -4.70 22.16
C ASP A 77 -7.96 -4.78 21.25
N VAL A 78 -8.98 -3.94 21.46
CA VAL A 78 -10.20 -3.89 20.64
C VAL A 78 -10.37 -2.52 20.02
N CYS A 79 -10.53 -2.50 18.69
CA CYS A 79 -10.80 -1.29 17.92
C CYS A 79 -12.26 -1.23 17.46
N TYR A 80 -12.85 -0.05 17.52
CA TYR A 80 -14.14 0.25 16.90
C TYR A 80 -13.94 1.30 15.80
N LEU A 81 -13.87 0.83 14.56
CA LEU A 81 -13.68 1.69 13.39
C LEU A 81 -15.04 2.27 12.96
N LYS A 82 -15.17 3.59 13.03
CA LYS A 82 -16.37 4.34 12.57
C LYS A 82 -16.26 4.67 11.08
N ILE A 83 -16.10 3.65 10.24
CA ILE A 83 -15.91 3.81 8.79
C ILE A 83 -17.16 3.34 8.06
N THR A 84 -17.72 4.21 7.22
CA THR A 84 -18.92 3.90 6.44
C THR A 84 -18.57 3.07 5.20
N ARG A 85 -19.54 2.29 4.69
CA ARG A 85 -19.39 1.53 3.43
C ARG A 85 -19.08 2.44 2.23
N LYS A 86 -19.58 3.68 2.24
CA LYS A 86 -19.31 4.68 1.20
C LYS A 86 -17.86 5.13 1.23
N GLN A 87 -17.31 5.37 2.43
CA GLN A 87 -15.91 5.74 2.59
C GLN A 87 -14.98 4.61 2.13
N ILE A 88 -15.32 3.36 2.46
CA ILE A 88 -14.58 2.20 1.94
C ILE A 88 -14.66 2.12 0.42
N HIS A 89 -15.81 2.43 -0.19
CA HIS A 89 -15.93 2.50 -1.65
C HIS A 89 -15.00 3.55 -2.26
N GLU A 90 -14.98 4.76 -1.69
CA GLU A 90 -14.13 5.87 -2.12
C GLU A 90 -12.63 5.53 -1.99
N ASP A 91 -12.24 4.91 -0.87
CA ASP A 91 -10.84 4.61 -0.57
C ASP A 91 -10.30 3.35 -1.26
N THR A 92 -11.16 2.35 -1.54
CA THR A 92 -10.74 1.06 -2.14
C THR A 92 -11.03 0.96 -3.64
N GLY A 93 -11.92 1.82 -4.16
CA GLY A 93 -12.38 1.83 -5.54
C GLY A 93 -13.43 0.77 -5.88
N TYR A 94 -13.87 -0.06 -4.92
CA TYR A 94 -14.89 -1.08 -5.16
C TYR A 94 -16.29 -0.54 -4.95
N ALA A 95 -17.22 -0.86 -5.85
CA ALA A 95 -18.63 -0.51 -5.69
C ALA A 95 -19.18 -0.94 -4.32
N VAL A 96 -20.07 -0.13 -3.75
CA VAL A 96 -20.68 -0.36 -2.41
C VAL A 96 -21.30 -1.76 -2.30
N ARG A 97 -21.89 -2.31 -3.37
CA ARG A 97 -22.43 -3.68 -3.41
C ARG A 97 -21.35 -4.74 -3.18
N THR A 98 -20.18 -4.56 -3.77
CA THR A 98 -19.02 -5.44 -3.58
C THR A 98 -18.49 -5.34 -2.16
N VAL A 99 -18.37 -4.11 -1.62
CA VAL A 99 -17.97 -3.88 -0.23
C VAL A 99 -18.93 -4.62 0.72
N ASN A 100 -20.25 -4.47 0.55
CA ASN A 100 -21.24 -5.17 1.38
C ASN A 100 -21.11 -6.69 1.29
N ARG A 101 -20.88 -7.24 0.10
CA ARG A 101 -20.65 -8.70 -0.07
C ARG A 101 -19.39 -9.16 0.67
N VAL A 102 -18.31 -8.40 0.56
CA VAL A 102 -17.06 -8.69 1.26
C VAL A 102 -17.26 -8.64 2.77
N PHE A 103 -17.95 -7.64 3.30
CA PHE A 103 -18.19 -7.55 4.74
C PHE A 103 -19.01 -8.72 5.29
N LYS A 104 -20.05 -9.16 4.57
CA LYS A 104 -20.77 -10.39 4.94
C LYS A 104 -19.84 -11.60 5.03
N LYS A 105 -18.92 -11.72 4.06
CA LYS A 105 -17.95 -12.81 4.04
C LYS A 105 -16.94 -12.70 5.20
N LEU A 106 -16.44 -11.50 5.48
CA LEU A 106 -15.51 -11.26 6.58
C LEU A 106 -16.14 -11.52 7.95
N GLU A 107 -17.41 -11.18 8.16
CA GLU A 107 -18.15 -11.56 9.37
C GLU A 107 -18.31 -13.08 9.49
N GLN A 108 -18.69 -13.76 8.39
CA GLN A 108 -18.84 -15.22 8.35
C GLN A 108 -17.53 -15.96 8.65
N GLU A 109 -16.41 -15.40 8.21
CA GLU A 109 -15.07 -15.94 8.43
C GLU A 109 -14.42 -15.40 9.72
N HIS A 110 -15.19 -14.72 10.58
CA HIS A 110 -14.76 -14.19 11.88
C HIS A 110 -13.60 -13.18 11.85
N TYR A 111 -13.36 -12.50 10.73
CA TYR A 111 -12.33 -11.45 10.63
C TYR A 111 -12.73 -10.12 11.29
N LEU A 112 -14.03 -9.90 11.51
CA LEU A 112 -14.55 -8.69 12.13
C LEU A 112 -15.98 -8.93 12.62
N GLU A 113 -16.47 -8.00 13.42
CA GLU A 113 -17.88 -7.94 13.82
C GLU A 113 -18.46 -6.56 13.52
N ILE A 114 -19.76 -6.50 13.23
CA ILE A 114 -20.47 -5.23 13.07
C ILE A 114 -21.27 -4.95 14.34
N VAL A 115 -20.89 -3.89 15.04
CA VAL A 115 -21.55 -3.44 16.27
C VAL A 115 -22.19 -2.08 16.00
N GLY A 116 -23.49 -2.10 15.71
CA GLY A 116 -24.24 -0.92 15.30
C GLY A 116 -23.70 -0.34 13.98
N HIS A 117 -23.18 0.88 14.02
CA HIS A 117 -22.56 1.55 12.87
C HIS A 117 -21.03 1.45 12.85
N SER A 118 -20.44 0.68 13.76
CA SER A 118 -18.99 0.53 13.88
C SER A 118 -18.56 -0.87 13.49
N ILE A 119 -17.34 -0.97 12.97
CA ILE A 119 -16.67 -2.24 12.71
C ILE A 119 -15.80 -2.53 13.93
N ARG A 120 -16.12 -3.59 14.67
CA ARG A 120 -15.32 -4.08 15.80
C ARG A 120 -14.30 -5.08 15.26
N ILE A 121 -13.04 -4.83 15.60
CA ILE A 121 -11.91 -5.72 15.30
C ILE A 121 -11.12 -5.86 16.60
N ASP A 122 -10.95 -7.09 17.08
CA ASP A 122 -10.02 -7.36 18.17
C ASP A 122 -8.61 -7.70 17.66
N HIS A 123 -7.66 -7.77 18.60
CA HIS A 123 -6.26 -8.00 18.29
C HIS A 123 -6.02 -9.32 17.56
N GLN A 124 -6.75 -10.39 17.92
CA GLN A 124 -6.59 -11.68 17.27
C GLN A 124 -7.08 -11.63 15.82
N GLN A 125 -8.23 -11.00 15.58
CA GLN A 125 -8.78 -10.77 14.25
C GLN A 125 -7.82 -9.94 13.38
N TYR A 126 -7.23 -8.89 13.95
CA TYR A 126 -6.19 -8.10 13.29
C TYR A 126 -4.97 -8.94 12.91
N LEU A 127 -4.43 -9.76 13.84
CA LEU A 127 -3.29 -10.61 13.57
C LEU A 127 -3.57 -11.61 12.45
N THR A 128 -4.75 -12.23 12.45
CA THR A 128 -5.15 -13.16 11.38
C THR A 128 -5.22 -12.43 10.03
N MET A 129 -5.85 -11.25 9.97
CA MET A 129 -5.87 -10.45 8.73
C MET A 129 -4.47 -10.06 8.26
N LYS A 130 -3.57 -9.72 9.19
CA LYS A 130 -2.21 -9.30 8.87
C LYS A 130 -1.38 -10.46 8.31
N ALA A 131 -1.51 -11.66 8.90
CA ALA A 131 -0.86 -12.86 8.38
C ALA A 131 -1.28 -13.17 6.94
N ASP A 132 -2.59 -13.13 6.63
CA ASP A 132 -3.08 -13.34 5.26
C ASP A 132 -2.48 -12.36 4.25
N ILE A 133 -2.30 -11.09 4.67
CA ILE A 133 -1.74 -10.04 3.84
C ILE A 133 -0.24 -10.25 3.62
N ASP A 134 0.49 -10.64 4.65
CA ASP A 134 1.93 -10.90 4.55
C ASP A 134 2.20 -12.09 3.62
N ASP A 135 1.36 -13.12 3.65
CA ASP A 135 1.40 -14.25 2.69
C ASP A 135 1.12 -13.80 1.25
N LEU A 136 0.24 -12.80 1.06
CA LEU A 136 -0.07 -12.23 -0.25
C LEU A 136 1.05 -11.35 -0.83
N ILE A 137 1.85 -10.71 0.03
CA ILE A 137 2.91 -9.77 -0.38
C ILE A 137 4.28 -10.46 -0.50
N SER A 138 4.45 -11.66 0.08
CA SER A 138 5.71 -12.41 0.07
C SER A 138 6.02 -13.15 -1.25
N PHE A 139 5.38 -12.78 -2.37
CA PHE A 139 5.61 -13.37 -3.70
C PHE A 139 6.63 -12.58 -4.53
#